data_AF-B7RHE0-F1
#
_entry.id   AF-B7RHE0-F1
#
_cell.length_a   1.000
_cell.length_b   1.000
_cell.length_c   1.000
_cell.angle_alpha   90.00
_cell.angle_beta   90.00
_cell.angle_gamma   90.00
#
_symmetry.space_group_name_H-M   'P 1'
#
loop_
_entity.id
_entity.type
_entity.pdbx_description
1 polymer ?
#
loop_
_entity_poly.entity_id
_entity_poly.type
_entity_poly.pdbx_seq_one_letter_code
_entity_poly.pdbx_strand_id
1 'polypeptide(L)' 'MIYQTATGWTRDLAQAEVLTDEADADLRMIDASQQTDLVVGVYLADVDASAAPKPVHFREAFRAKGPSNYAHGKQEAL' A
#
# COMPACT_ATOMS: atom_id res chain seq x y z
N MET A 1 0.68 4.79 3.85
CA MET A 1 0.79 3.42 3.32
C MET A 1 1.90 3.40 2.29
N ILE A 2 2.51 2.25 2.06
CA ILE A 2 3.44 2.03 0.96
C ILE A 2 3.05 0.73 0.25
N TYR A 3 3.40 0.63 -1.02
CA TYR A 3 3.03 -0.45 -1.91
C TYR A 3 4.30 -1.04 -2.51
N GLN A 4 4.30 -2.35 -2.74
CA GLN A 4 5.45 -3.01 -3.33
C GLN A 4 5.44 -2.82 -4.85
N THR A 5 6.63 -2.63 -5.41
CA THR A 5 6.92 -2.56 -6.84
C THR A 5 7.92 -3.67 -7.17
N ALA A 6 8.19 -3.91 -8.45
CA ALA A 6 9.16 -4.91 -8.87
C ALA A 6 10.56 -4.77 -8.20
N THR A 7 10.98 -3.55 -7.83
CA THR A 7 12.34 -3.28 -7.33
C THR A 7 12.39 -2.60 -5.95
N GLY A 8 11.26 -2.43 -5.28
CA GLY A 8 11.23 -1.74 -3.98
C GLY A 8 9.83 -1.32 -3.56
N TRP A 9 9.75 -0.21 -2.83
CA TRP A 9 8.50 0.30 -2.25
C TRP A 9 8.20 1.72 -2.73
N THR A 10 6.92 2.01 -2.97
CA THR A 10 6.43 3.31 -3.41
C THR A 10 5.31 3.81 -2.49
N ARG A 11 5.07 5.12 -2.47
CA ARG A 11 3.87 5.72 -1.85
C ARG A 11 2.70 5.82 -2.82
N ASP A 12 2.93 5.63 -4.11
CA ASP A 12 1.92 5.74 -5.15
C ASP A 12 1.41 4.35 -5.56
N LEU A 13 0.15 4.07 -5.26
CA LEU A 13 -0.50 2.81 -5.63
C LEU A 13 -0.49 2.58 -7.15
N ALA A 14 -0.50 3.64 -7.96
CA ALA A 14 -0.48 3.51 -9.41
C ALA A 14 0.82 2.87 -9.95
N GLN A 15 1.88 2.83 -9.15
CA GLN A 15 3.17 2.21 -9.46
C GLN A 15 3.34 0.82 -8.84
N ALA A 16 2.34 0.36 -8.07
CA ALA A 16 2.40 -0.93 -7.39
C ALA A 16 2.40 -2.09 -8.39
N GLU A 17 3.12 -3.15 -8.04
CA GLU A 17 3.06 -4.42 -8.74
C GLU A 17 1.70 -5.09 -8.49
N VAL A 18 1.06 -5.57 -9.56
CA VAL A 18 -0.21 -6.30 -9.49
C VAL A 18 0.08 -7.78 -9.72
N LEU A 19 -0.30 -8.59 -8.75
CA LEU A 19 -0.09 -10.04 -8.75
C LEU A 19 -1.40 -10.70 -9.18
N THR A 20 -1.36 -11.46 -10.27
CA THR A 20 -2.56 -12.12 -10.84
C THR A 20 -2.58 -13.62 -10.62
N ASP A 21 -1.46 -14.19 -10.18
CA ASP A 21 -1.35 -15.58 -9.78
C ASP A 21 -1.27 -15.65 -8.24
N GLU A 22 -2.05 -16.55 -7.66
CA GLU A 22 -2.17 -16.70 -6.21
C GLU A 22 -0.87 -17.21 -5.58
N ALA A 23 -0.17 -18.14 -6.24
CA ALA A 23 1.08 -18.68 -5.71
C ALA A 23 2.19 -17.63 -5.73
N ASP A 24 2.25 -16.82 -6.79
CA ASP A 24 3.17 -15.68 -6.86
C ASP A 24 2.84 -14.64 -5.78
N ALA A 25 1.56 -14.38 -5.54
CA ALA A 25 1.10 -13.44 -4.51
C ALA A 25 1.53 -13.86 -3.10
N ASP A 26 1.39 -15.14 -2.78
CA ASP A 26 1.79 -15.70 -1.49
C ASP A 26 3.30 -15.62 -1.29
N LEU A 27 4.10 -16.03 -2.28
CA LEU A 27 5.56 -15.92 -2.22
C LEU A 27 5.99 -14.48 -2.02
N ARG A 28 5.37 -13.56 -2.77
CA ARG A 28 5.66 -12.13 -2.69
C ARG A 28 5.35 -11.56 -1.31
N MET A 29 4.23 -11.96 -0.71
CA MET A 29 3.85 -11.56 0.64
C MET A 29 4.83 -12.10 1.69
N ILE A 30 5.27 -13.36 1.56
CA ILE A 30 6.26 -13.98 2.45
C ILE A 30 7.58 -13.19 2.38
N ASP A 31 8.10 -12.93 1.19
CA ASP A 31 9.34 -12.17 1.00
C ASP A 31 9.22 -10.74 1.55
N ALA A 32 8.09 -10.09 1.31
CA ALA A 32 7.81 -8.76 1.85
C ALA A 32 7.73 -8.76 3.38
N SER A 33 7.15 -9.79 4.00
CA SER A 33 7.03 -9.91 5.45
C SER A 33 8.38 -10.04 6.16
N GLN A 34 9.41 -10.52 5.46
CA GLN A 34 10.78 -10.63 5.97
C GLN A 34 11.52 -9.29 6.00
N GLN A 35 11.05 -8.27 5.26
CA GLN A 35 11.65 -6.92 5.20
C GLN A 35 11.27 -6.07 6.41
N THR A 36 11.45 -6.64 7.60
CA THR A 36 10.99 -6.08 8.89
C THR A 36 11.66 -4.74 9.26
N ASP A 37 12.78 -4.41 8.62
CA ASP A 37 13.47 -3.12 8.72
C ASP A 37 12.83 -2.01 7.88
N LEU A 38 12.01 -2.36 6.88
CA LEU A 38 11.38 -1.43 5.95
C LEU A 38 9.87 -1.31 6.17
N VAL A 39 9.19 -2.42 6.47
CA VAL A 39 7.73 -2.51 6.47
C VAL A 39 7.20 -3.23 7.71
N VAL A 40 5.96 -2.89 8.08
CA VAL A 40 5.26 -3.51 9.21
C VAL A 40 3.88 -3.97 8.75
N GLY A 41 3.58 -5.25 8.97
CA GLY A 41 2.23 -5.82 8.74
C GLY A 41 1.82 -5.81 7.27
N VAL A 42 2.63 -6.43 6.41
CA VAL A 42 2.31 -6.60 4.98
C VAL A 42 1.05 -7.46 4.82
N TYR A 43 0.23 -7.12 3.84
CA TYR A 43 -0.97 -7.86 3.45
C TYR A 43 -1.27 -7.67 1.96
N LEU A 44 -2.04 -8.59 1.36
CA LEU A 44 -2.53 -8.48 -0.01
C LEU A 44 -3.85 -7.70 -0.07
N ALA A 45 -3.97 -6.87 -1.10
CA ALA A 45 -5.05 -5.92 -1.31
C ALA A 45 -5.63 -6.08 -2.71
N ASP A 46 -6.95 -6.25 -2.82
CA ASP A 46 -7.60 -6.35 -4.12
C ASP A 46 -7.62 -4.98 -4.81
N VAL A 47 -7.28 -4.98 -6.11
CA VAL A 47 -7.22 -3.77 -6.93
C VAL A 47 -7.94 -3.95 -8.26
N ASP A 48 -8.52 -2.87 -8.75
CA ASP A 48 -8.92 -2.76 -10.14
C ASP A 48 -7.67 -2.42 -10.97
N ALA A 49 -7.32 -3.34 -11.88
CA ALA A 49 -6.17 -3.24 -12.77
C ALA A 49 -6.56 -2.93 -14.24
N SER A 50 -7.82 -2.52 -14.50
CA SER A 50 -8.25 -2.08 -15.84
C SER A 50 -7.50 -0.84 -16.36
N ALA A 51 -6.88 -0.09 -15.44
CA ALA A 51 -5.98 1.03 -15.71
C ALA A 51 -4.83 1.00 -14.68
N ALA A 52 -4.30 2.17 -14.29
CA ALA A 52 -3.44 2.26 -13.11
C ALA A 52 -4.14 1.65 -11.88
N PRO A 53 -3.46 0.82 -11.07
CA PRO A 53 -4.06 0.12 -9.94
C PRO A 53 -4.83 1.05 -9.01
N LYS A 54 -6.08 0.67 -8.68
CA LYS A 54 -6.95 1.41 -7.77
C LYS A 54 -7.57 0.48 -6.74
N PRO A 55 -7.79 0.93 -5.50
CA PRO A 55 -8.39 0.08 -4.48
C PRO A 55 -9.85 -0.23 -4.84
N VAL A 56 -10.27 -1.49 -4.69
CA VAL A 56 -11.68 -1.88 -4.88
C VAL A 56 -12.50 -1.67 -3.61
N HIS A 57 -11.85 -1.72 -2.44
CA HIS A 57 -12.51 -1.58 -1.15
C HIS A 57 -12.41 -0.17 -0.59
N PHE A 58 -13.54 0.35 -0.08
CA PHE A 58 -13.63 1.67 0.54
C PHE A 58 -12.59 1.89 1.65
N ARG A 59 -12.35 0.87 2.49
CA ARG A 59 -11.36 0.95 3.57
C ARG A 59 -9.96 1.20 3.04
N GLU A 60 -9.63 0.61 1.91
CA GLU A 60 -8.32 0.76 1.29
C GLU A 60 -8.19 2.11 0.60
N ALA A 61 -9.25 2.57 -0.08
CA ALA A 61 -9.32 3.94 -0.57
C ALA A 61 -9.17 4.97 0.56
N PHE A 62 -9.73 4.70 1.74
CA PHE A 62 -9.56 5.55 2.92
C PHE A 62 -8.12 5.48 3.47
N ARG A 63 -7.52 4.29 3.59
CA ARG A 63 -6.13 4.11 4.04
C ARG A 63 -5.12 4.76 3.10
N ALA A 64 -5.35 4.70 1.79
CA ALA A 64 -4.49 5.28 0.76
C ALA A 64 -4.39 6.81 0.88
N LYS A 65 -5.49 7.47 1.29
CA LYS A 65 -5.49 8.92 1.58
C LYS A 65 -4.61 9.29 2.77
N GLY A 66 -4.25 8.32 3.61
CA GLY A 66 -3.46 8.55 4.82
C GLY A 66 -4.28 9.12 5.97
N PRO A 67 -3.64 9.43 7.11
CA PRO A 67 -4.32 10.02 8.25
C PRO A 67 -4.92 11.37 7.86
N SER A 68 -6.25 11.47 7.95
CA SER A 68 -7.01 12.71 7.76
C SER A 68 -6.86 13.63 8.97
N ASN A 69 -5.64 13.96 9.38
CA ASN A 69 -5.44 15.05 10.35
C ASN A 69 -5.55 16.36 9.58
N TYR A 70 -6.78 16.83 9.36
CA TYR A 70 -7.00 18.25 9.10
C TYR A 70 -6.42 19.01 10.28
N ALA A 71 -5.84 20.19 10.03
CA ALA A 71 -5.27 21.07 11.04
C ALA A 71 -6.34 21.52 12.05
N HIS A 72 -6.72 20.65 12.98
CA HIS A 72 -7.60 20.94 14.11
C HIS A 72 -6.74 21.16 15.36
N GLY A 73 -6.12 22.34 15.39
CA GLY A 73 -6.31 23.24 16.52
C GLY A 73 -5.58 22.95 17.84
N LYS A 74 -4.46 22.23 17.83
CA LYS A 74 -3.43 22.42 18.88
C LYS A 74 -2.06 22.51 18.18
N GLN A 75 -1.62 23.74 17.89
CA GLN A 75 -0.40 24.08 17.13
C GLN A 75 0.89 23.78 17.91
N GLU A 76 1.99 23.46 17.18
CA GLU A 76 3.35 23.83 17.58
C GLU A 76 4.11 24.44 16.37
N ALA A 77 4.92 25.47 16.64
CA ALA A 77 5.42 26.60 15.81
C ALA A 77 6.21 26.27 14.52
N LEU A 78 6.49 27.19 13.56
CA LEU A 78 6.69 28.66 13.54
C LEU A 78 6.06 29.30 12.29
#